data_AF-A0A083ZVT1-F1
#
_entry.id   AF-A0A083ZVT1-F1
#
_cell.length_a   1.000
_cell.length_b   1.000
_cell.length_c   1.000
_cell.angle_alpha   90.00
_cell.angle_beta   90.00
_cell.angle_gamma   90.00
#
_symmetry.space_group_name_H-M   'P 1'
#
loop_
_entity.id
_entity.type
_entity.pdbx_description
1 polymer ?
#
loop_
_entity_poly.entity_id
_entity_poly.type
_entity_poly.pdbx_seq_one_letter_code
_entity_poly.pdbx_strand_id
1 'polypeptide(L)'
;MILARRRSEGTVYTGFTFFRKVYQGLAGFFPGVMLAYIGYVPNVQQAAGTLEGLRQLIFLYPCGLAVLTALTMGLFYHLTEKNYLKIIGELEERKRQVSPAV
;
A
#
# COMPACT_ATOMS: atom_id res chain seq x y z
N MET A 1 -33.00 -3.90 18.88
CA MET A 1 -31.85 -4.63 19.45
C MET A 1 -31.04 -5.10 18.25
N ILE A 2 -29.86 -4.58 17.89
CA ILE A 2 -28.70 -4.10 18.66
C ILE A 2 -28.12 -2.87 17.90
N LEU A 3 -28.29 -1.64 18.38
CA LEU A 3 -27.33 -0.85 19.17
C LEU A 3 -25.89 -0.76 18.62
N ALA A 4 -25.63 0.36 17.94
CA ALA A 4 -24.38 1.12 17.84
C ALA A 4 -23.03 0.36 17.98
N ARG A 5 -22.29 0.23 16.87
CA ARG A 5 -20.81 0.23 16.96
C ARG A 5 -20.17 0.84 15.71
N ARG A 6 -19.62 2.05 15.90
CA ARG A 6 -18.64 2.76 15.06
C ARG A 6 -19.14 3.41 13.75
N ARG A 7 -19.60 4.66 13.90
CA ARG A 7 -19.40 5.77 12.94
C ARG A 7 -17.89 6.07 12.78
N SER A 8 -17.13 5.08 12.34
CA SER A 8 -15.69 5.11 12.10
C SER A 8 -15.33 4.37 10.81
N GLU A 9 -16.14 3.43 10.34
CA GLU A 9 -15.89 2.74 9.05
C GLU A 9 -16.05 3.68 7.84
N GLY A 10 -17.04 4.58 7.85
CA GLY A 10 -17.22 5.55 6.76
C GLY A 10 -16.05 6.52 6.60
N THR A 11 -15.47 6.98 7.71
CA THR A 11 -14.29 7.87 7.71
C THR A 11 -13.01 7.15 7.26
N VAL A 12 -12.87 5.87 7.60
CA VAL A 12 -11.72 5.06 7.15
C VAL A 12 -11.82 4.80 5.64
N TYR A 13 -13.02 4.52 5.12
CA TYR A 13 -13.23 4.28 3.69
C TYR A 13 -12.99 5.54 2.83
N THR A 14 -13.51 6.69 3.25
CA THR A 14 -13.29 7.96 2.54
C THR A 14 -11.85 8.41 2.65
N GLY A 15 -11.20 8.23 3.80
CA GLY A 15 -9.77 8.47 4.01
C GLY A 15 -8.92 7.62 3.05
N PHE A 16 -9.15 6.31 3.00
CA PHE A 16 -8.46 5.41 2.07
C PHE A 16 -8.62 5.86 0.61
N THR A 17 -9.83 6.25 0.21
CA THR A 17 -10.11 6.70 -1.16
C THR A 17 -9.46 8.05 -1.46
N PHE A 18 -9.38 8.97 -0.49
CA PHE A 18 -8.67 10.24 -0.59
C PHE A 18 -7.17 10.00 -0.79
N PHE A 19 -6.54 9.19 0.07
CA PHE A 19 -5.13 8.84 -0.05
C PHE A 19 -4.84 8.18 -1.39
N ARG A 20 -5.72 7.29 -1.87
CA ARG A 20 -5.59 6.68 -3.20
C ARG A 20 -5.55 7.73 -4.31
N LYS A 21 -6.40 8.76 -4.26
CA LYS A 21 -6.37 9.86 -5.24
C LYS A 21 -5.08 10.67 -5.15
N VAL A 22 -4.59 10.94 -3.94
CA VAL A 22 -3.33 11.67 -3.72
C VAL A 22 -2.14 10.88 -4.26
N TYR A 23 -2.03 9.59 -3.92
CA TYR A 23 -0.96 8.72 -4.43
C TYR A 23 -1.02 8.54 -5.94
N GLN A 24 -2.21 8.44 -6.53
CA GLN A 24 -2.37 8.34 -7.98
C GLN A 24 -1.90 9.62 -8.70
N GLY A 25 -2.16 10.80 -8.12
CA GLY A 25 -1.64 12.06 -8.65
C GLY A 25 -0.12 12.16 -8.53
N LEU A 26 0.43 11.80 -7.37
CA LEU A 26 1.88 11.77 -7.15
C LEU A 26 2.58 10.77 -8.06
N ALA A 27 2.00 9.58 -8.27
CA ALA A 27 2.56 8.54 -9.14
C ALA A 27 2.69 8.99 -10.60
N GLY A 28 1.84 9.90 -11.08
CA GLY A 28 1.97 10.53 -12.40
C GLY A 28 2.98 11.69 -12.43
N PHE A 29 3.17 12.38 -11.32
CA PHE A 29 4.09 13.51 -11.21
C PHE A 29 5.56 13.08 -11.29
N PHE A 30 5.95 12.02 -10.57
CA PHE A 30 7.33 11.51 -10.56
C PHE A 30 7.91 11.18 -11.95
N PRO A 31 7.24 10.37 -12.80
CA PRO A 31 7.75 10.09 -14.14
C PRO A 31 7.74 11.35 -15.03
N GLY A 32 6.77 12.25 -14.86
CA GLY A 32 6.75 13.53 -15.58
C GLY A 32 7.98 14.41 -15.30
N VAL A 33 8.36 14.54 -14.02
CA VAL A 33 9.57 15.26 -13.63
C VAL A 33 10.84 14.54 -14.09
N MET A 34 10.88 13.20 -14.00
CA MET A 34 12.04 12.44 -14.47
C MET A 34 12.23 12.53 -15.99
N LEU A 35 11.16 12.54 -16.78
CA LEU A 35 11.24 12.75 -18.23
C LEU A 35 11.79 14.14 -18.57
N ALA A 36 11.40 15.16 -17.82
CA ALA A 36 11.96 16.50 -17.96
C ALA A 36 13.45 16.54 -17.60
N TYR A 37 13.88 15.81 -16.56
CA TYR A 37 15.29 15.72 -16.16
C TYR A 37 16.18 14.99 -17.18
N ILE A 38 15.66 13.94 -17.84
CA ILE A 38 16.36 13.17 -18.88
C ILE A 38 16.46 13.95 -20.21
N GLY A 39 15.81 15.12 -20.32
CA GLY A 39 15.81 15.93 -21.53
C GLY A 39 14.99 15.30 -22.66
N TYR A 40 13.89 14.64 -22.32
CA TYR A 40 12.98 14.05 -23.31
C TYR A 40 12.39 15.15 -24.20
N VAL A 41 12.73 15.14 -25.50
CA VAL A 41 12.11 16.02 -26.50
C VAL A 41 11.10 15.19 -27.31
N PRO A 42 9.80 15.51 -27.25
CA PRO A 42 8.80 14.84 -28.06
C PRO A 42 9.01 15.15 -29.55
N ASN A 43 8.69 14.18 -30.42
CA ASN A 43 8.71 14.33 -31.88
C ASN A 43 10.08 14.62 -32.54
N VAL A 44 11.19 14.30 -31.86
CA VAL A 44 12.56 14.40 -32.41
C VAL A 44 13.32 13.09 -32.17
N GLN A 45 14.31 12.78 -33.02
CA GLN A 45 15.20 11.63 -32.83
C GLN A 45 15.92 11.75 -31.48
N GLN A 46 15.62 10.82 -30.56
CA GLN A 46 16.18 10.80 -29.22
C GLN A 46 17.62 10.31 -29.25
N ALA A 47 18.50 10.95 -28.48
CA ALA A 47 19.88 10.49 -28.32
C ALA A 47 19.91 9.08 -27.71
N ALA A 48 20.87 8.25 -28.11
CA ALA A 48 21.00 6.87 -27.59
C ALA A 48 21.06 6.82 -26.05
N GLY A 49 21.66 7.83 -25.41
CA GLY A 49 21.70 7.95 -23.95
C GLY A 49 20.33 8.22 -23.29
N THR A 50 19.45 8.99 -23.94
CA THR A 50 18.08 9.25 -23.46
C THR A 50 17.24 7.97 -23.53
N LEU A 51 17.44 7.15 -24.57
CA LEU A 51 16.74 5.87 -24.77
C LEU A 51 17.11 4.83 -23.71
N GLU A 52 18.40 4.69 -23.41
CA GLU A 52 18.88 3.82 -22.32
C GLU A 52 18.40 4.32 -20.95
N GLY A 53 18.47 5.64 -20.70
CA GLY A 53 17.96 6.23 -19.46
C GLY A 53 16.46 5.98 -19.26
N LEU A 54 15.66 6.02 -20.32
CA LEU A 54 14.23 5.74 -20.28
C LEU A 54 13.95 4.25 -20.03
N ARG A 55 14.71 3.34 -20.64
CA ARG A 55 14.62 1.90 -20.40
C ARG A 55 14.96 1.54 -18.96
N GLN A 56 16.03 2.13 -18.42
CA GLN A 56 16.42 1.95 -17.03
C GLN A 56 15.39 2.53 -16.06
N LEU A 57 14.80 3.69 -16.37
CA LEU A 57 13.76 4.30 -15.56
C LEU A 57 12.52 3.40 -15.43
N ILE A 58 12.06 2.84 -16.55
CA ILE A 58 10.89 1.94 -16.60
C ILE A 58 11.19 0.61 -15.88
N PHE A 59 12.44 0.18 -15.79
CA PHE A 59 12.83 -1.02 -15.02
C PHE A 59 13.03 -0.73 -13.53
N LEU A 60 13.69 0.38 -13.20
CA LEU A 60 14.04 0.74 -11.83
C LEU A 60 12.80 1.06 -10.99
N TYR A 61 11.79 1.70 -11.59
CA TYR A 61 10.55 2.05 -10.92
C TYR A 61 9.76 0.83 -10.40
N PRO A 62 9.37 -0.17 -11.24
CA PRO A 62 8.71 -1.38 -10.76
C PRO A 62 9.62 -2.25 -9.90
N CYS A 63 10.94 -2.26 -10.14
CA CYS A 63 11.88 -3.02 -9.31
C CYS A 63 11.96 -2.44 -7.89
N GLY A 64 12.05 -1.11 -7.76
CA GLY A 64 12.02 -0.42 -6.46
C GLY A 64 10.70 -0.63 -5.73
N LEU A 65 9.57 -0.55 -6.45
CA LEU A 65 8.26 -0.85 -5.88
C LEU A 65 8.16 -2.32 -5.42
N ALA A 66 8.63 -3.28 -6.21
CA ALA A 66 8.62 -4.70 -5.86
C ALA A 66 9.48 -4.99 -4.62
N VAL A 67 10.67 -4.40 -4.51
CA VAL A 67 11.52 -4.51 -3.33
C VAL A 67 10.85 -3.87 -2.11
N LEU A 68 10.25 -2.69 -2.27
CA LEU A 68 9.50 -2.04 -1.19
C LEU A 68 8.30 -2.90 -0.73
N THR A 69 7.57 -3.52 -1.66
CA THR A 69 6.48 -4.46 -1.34
C THR A 69 7.03 -5.71 -0.65
N ALA A 70 8.13 -6.27 -1.12
CA ALA A 70 8.77 -7.43 -0.49
C ALA A 70 9.29 -7.11 0.91
N LEU A 71 9.85 -5.91 1.14
CA LEU A 71 10.31 -5.44 2.44
C LEU A 71 9.14 -5.17 3.40
N THR A 72 8.07 -4.55 2.91
CA THR A 72 6.86 -4.31 3.73
C THR A 72 6.14 -5.62 4.06
N MET A 73 6.07 -6.58 3.14
CA MET A 73 5.65 -7.95 3.45
C MET A 73 6.63 -8.65 4.40
N GLY A 74 7.93 -8.54 4.22
CA GLY A 74 8.91 -9.19 5.09
C GLY A 74 8.94 -8.63 6.52
N LEU A 75 8.80 -7.31 6.68
CA LEU A 75 8.95 -6.60 7.96
C LEU A 75 7.61 -6.31 8.66
N PHE A 76 6.57 -5.95 7.91
CA PHE A 76 5.25 -5.57 8.46
C PHE A 76 4.26 -6.73 8.49
N TYR A 77 4.54 -7.82 7.78
CA TYR A 77 3.77 -9.07 7.85
C TYR A 77 4.34 -10.04 8.91
N HIS A 78 4.97 -9.50 9.95
CA HIS A 78 5.14 -10.22 11.21
C HIS A 78 3.82 -10.20 11.99
N LEU A 79 2.72 -10.64 11.35
CA LEU A 79 1.56 -11.17 12.05
C LEU A 79 1.95 -12.57 12.56
N THR A 80 2.96 -12.59 13.44
CA THR A 80 3.42 -13.79 14.12
C THR A 80 2.17 -14.47 14.69
N GLU A 81 2.03 -15.77 14.49
CA GLU A 81 1.04 -16.64 15.15
C GLU A 81 0.68 -16.18 16.58
N LYS A 82 1.67 -15.65 17.32
CA LYS A 82 1.51 -15.01 18.63
C LYS A 82 0.35 -14.01 18.75
N ASN A 83 0.13 -13.11 17.80
CA ASN A 83 -0.97 -12.13 17.86
C ASN A 83 -2.31 -12.76 17.46
N TYR A 84 -2.29 -13.68 16.50
CA TYR A 84 -3.48 -14.44 16.08
C TYR A 84 -3.98 -15.36 17.21
N LEU A 85 -3.08 -16.10 17.85
CA LEU A 85 -3.35 -16.94 19.02
C LEU A 85 -3.81 -16.11 20.22
N LYS A 86 -3.28 -14.89 20.41
CA LYS A 86 -3.74 -13.99 21.47
C LYS A 86 -5.18 -13.52 21.25
N ILE A 87 -5.54 -13.20 20.01
CA ILE A 87 -6.92 -12.82 19.64
C ILE A 87 -7.87 -14.03 19.77
N ILE A 88 -7.46 -15.23 19.36
CA ILE A 88 -8.28 -16.44 19.53
C ILE A 88 -8.44 -16.80 21.01
N GLY A 89 -7.38 -16.74 21.81
CA GLY A 89 -7.44 -16.98 23.26
C GLY A 89 -8.40 -16.03 23.97
N GLU A 90 -8.34 -14.73 23.66
CA GLU A 90 -9.30 -13.76 24.20
C GLU A 90 -10.75 -14.02 23.73
N LEU A 91 -10.95 -14.54 22.51
CA LEU A 91 -12.27 -14.90 21.99
C LEU A 91 -12.85 -16.15 22.67
N GLU A 92 -12.02 -17.15 22.95
CA GLU A 92 -12.42 -18.36 23.69
C GLU A 92 -12.75 -18.07 25.15
N GLU A 93 -11.96 -17.24 25.83
CA GLU A 93 -12.27 -16.81 27.21
C GLU A 93 -13.59 -16.07 27.31
N ARG A 94 -13.89 -15.19 26.33
CA ARG A 94 -15.20 -14.52 26.27
C ARG A 94 -16.34 -15.50 26.01
N LYS A 95 -16.16 -16.49 25.12
CA LYS A 95 -17.16 -17.54 24.90
C LYS A 95 -17.41 -18.36 26.17
N ARG A 96 -16.36 -18.65 26.94
CA ARG A 96 -16.46 -19.40 28.21
C ARG A 96 -17.13 -18.59 29.31
N GLN A 97 -16.91 -17.27 29.38
CA GLN A 97 -17.60 -16.39 30.33
C GLN A 97 -19.07 -16.13 29.97
N VAL A 98 -19.44 -16.20 28.68
CA VAL A 98 -20.82 -16.01 28.20
C VAL A 98 -21.65 -17.30 28.28
N SER A 99 -21.04 -18.45 28.61
CA SER A 99 -21.76 -19.69 28.93
C SER A 99 -21.73 -19.97 30.44
N PRO A 100 -22.48 -19.24 31.28
CA PRO A 100 -22.99 -19.80 32.52
C PRO A 100 -24.20 -20.68 32.16
N ALA A 101 -24.12 -21.94 32.59
CA ALA A 101 -25.22 -22.88 32.82
C ALA A 101 -26.60 -22.51 32.26
N VAL A 102 -26.99 -23.18 31.17
CA VAL A 102 -28.36 -23.66 30.97
C VAL A 102 -28.28 -25.14 30.66
#